data_AF-A0A167GM94-F1
#
_entry.id   AF-A0A167GM94-F1
#
_cell.length_a   1.000
_cell.length_b   1.000
_cell.length_c   1.000
_cell.angle_alpha   90.00
_cell.angle_beta   90.00
_cell.angle_gamma   90.00
#
_symmetry.space_group_name_H-M   'P 1'
#
loop_
_entity.id
_entity.type
_entity.pdbx_description
1 polymer ?
#
loop_
_entity_poly.entity_id
_entity_poly.type
_entity_poly.pdbx_seq_one_letter_code
_entity_poly.pdbx_strand_id
1 'polypeptide(L)'
;MGWIGMETAALFNRFGLNSHVEEGGQSINPAGIAIGTNVYIRSRYWFNVIDPHIGDMPKIIIGDGCQCNLGLILSAVNRIELETNVLIGPNVYISDTDHQYREVGVPVLSQGITTRSDQVIIGEGAWIGANAVIVGNVRIGRGSVVSANSVVVRNVPDYCVVGGAPAKVLKVYQPATNEWVRTNTQQEVEQLLKQRKEEPLLSICIPTYNRSTDLEKCLTSIYSQIGNCDLFEVCISDNASDDSTPSVVERFRIKYNNLKYQRNATNIGADRNIQHVLGQGRGKFLKLQGDDDFFMENTLIPLLHVLYKHHDCAVFHIDLLKGGYWVDTGEGLAEYLKGSSISGTFISSMILQRDAWLALEDKSKYIDSSFNQLYWQYAILAQQPKFCIIHRSMFTYAGNDPIGYNFGRVFIESYQKILQSFIDNGLTEADIRENKKNVLYSFIIPWYARFVTTGQNDRVEGFEQYFTEYYGEEKYYEEALQQLRAIT
;
A
#
# COMPACT_ATOMS: atom_id res chain seq x y z
N MET A 1 -33.89 -17.40 13.37
CA MET A 1 -33.21 -16.68 14.48
C MET A 1 -33.23 -15.21 14.13
N GLY A 2 -33.56 -14.34 15.09
CA GLY A 2 -33.51 -12.89 14.91
C GLY A 2 -32.09 -12.34 15.09
N TRP A 3 -31.95 -11.03 14.95
CA TRP A 3 -30.77 -10.28 15.34
C TRP A 3 -30.96 -9.74 16.76
N ILE A 4 -29.88 -9.54 17.51
CA ILE A 4 -29.97 -8.89 18.82
C ILE A 4 -30.66 -7.51 18.69
N GLY A 5 -31.48 -7.17 19.68
CA GLY A 5 -32.13 -5.86 19.73
C GLY A 5 -31.16 -4.72 20.06
N MET A 6 -31.59 -3.48 19.78
CA MET A 6 -30.81 -2.27 20.05
C MET A 6 -30.44 -2.12 21.54
N GLU A 7 -31.29 -2.57 22.46
CA GLU A 7 -31.01 -2.56 23.89
C GLU A 7 -29.79 -3.43 24.25
N THR A 8 -29.67 -4.61 23.64
CA THR A 8 -28.51 -5.49 23.83
C THR A 8 -27.27 -4.93 23.15
N ALA A 9 -27.42 -4.38 21.94
CA ALA A 9 -26.33 -3.75 21.21
C ALA A 9 -25.73 -2.55 21.99
N ALA A 10 -26.57 -1.77 22.67
CA ALA A 10 -26.15 -0.62 23.49
C ALA A 10 -25.32 -0.99 24.73
N LEU A 11 -25.28 -2.28 25.13
CA LEU A 11 -24.44 -2.74 26.23
C LEU A 11 -22.97 -2.90 25.84
N PHE A 12 -22.67 -2.99 24.53
CA PHE A 12 -21.31 -3.09 24.04
C PHE A 12 -20.58 -1.73 24.15
N ASN A 13 -19.25 -1.77 24.31
CA ASN A 13 -18.41 -0.57 24.29
C ASN A 13 -18.62 0.24 23.00
N ARG A 14 -18.71 -0.48 21.89
CA ARG A 14 -18.98 0.04 20.55
C ARG A 14 -19.77 -1.00 19.77
N PHE A 15 -20.72 -0.53 18.97
CA PHE A 15 -21.44 -1.35 18.01
C PHE A 15 -21.53 -0.57 16.69
N GLY A 16 -20.74 -0.98 15.69
CA GLY A 16 -20.65 -0.27 14.41
C GLY A 16 -21.90 -0.39 13.55
N LEU A 17 -22.01 0.48 12.55
CA LEU A 17 -23.13 0.52 11.63
C LEU A 17 -23.19 -0.75 10.78
N ASN A 18 -24.40 -1.16 10.38
CA ASN A 18 -24.65 -2.35 9.55
C ASN A 18 -24.06 -3.66 10.12
N SER A 19 -23.82 -3.71 11.43
CA SER A 19 -23.37 -4.92 12.11
C SER A 19 -24.56 -5.73 12.60
N HIS A 20 -24.48 -7.05 12.40
CA HIS A 20 -25.56 -7.99 12.63
C HIS A 20 -25.05 -9.15 13.48
N VAL A 21 -25.60 -9.29 14.69
CA VAL A 21 -25.29 -10.38 15.61
C VAL A 21 -26.57 -11.19 15.83
N GLU A 22 -26.58 -12.47 15.45
CA GLU A 22 -27.74 -13.36 15.61
C GLU A 22 -28.04 -13.60 17.11
N GLU A 23 -29.31 -13.72 17.48
CA GLU A 23 -29.70 -14.10 18.85
C GLU A 23 -29.21 -15.52 19.23
N GLY A 24 -29.14 -15.80 20.53
CA GLY A 24 -28.81 -17.12 21.06
C GLY A 24 -27.32 -17.34 21.37
N GLY A 25 -26.54 -16.27 21.41
CA GLY A 25 -25.21 -16.26 22.06
C GLY A 25 -25.25 -15.64 23.47
N GLN A 26 -24.11 -15.64 24.15
CA GLN A 26 -23.94 -15.06 25.48
C GLN A 26 -22.76 -14.09 25.52
N SER A 27 -22.94 -12.95 26.17
CA SER A 27 -21.89 -11.97 26.42
C SER A 27 -21.77 -11.70 27.92
N ILE A 28 -20.58 -11.90 28.48
CA ILE A 28 -20.25 -11.59 29.88
C ILE A 28 -19.41 -10.31 29.87
N ASN A 29 -19.84 -9.31 30.66
CA ASN A 29 -19.25 -7.96 30.69
C ASN A 29 -19.19 -7.29 29.29
N PRO A 30 -20.34 -7.10 28.62
CA PRO A 30 -20.39 -6.58 27.24
C PRO A 30 -19.76 -5.19 27.07
N ALA A 31 -19.71 -4.37 28.11
CA ALA A 31 -19.04 -3.06 28.10
C ALA A 31 -17.53 -3.14 27.81
N GLY A 32 -16.91 -4.33 27.93
CA GLY A 32 -15.52 -4.59 27.54
C GLY A 32 -15.34 -5.11 26.12
N ILE A 33 -16.40 -5.12 25.30
CA ILE A 33 -16.41 -5.68 23.94
C ILE A 33 -16.74 -4.57 22.93
N ALA A 34 -15.93 -4.45 21.89
CA ALA A 34 -16.18 -3.54 20.77
C ALA A 34 -16.42 -4.33 19.48
N ILE A 35 -17.51 -4.00 18.79
CA ILE A 35 -17.87 -4.55 17.49
C ILE A 35 -17.80 -3.43 16.46
N GLY A 36 -17.03 -3.66 15.40
CA GLY A 36 -16.84 -2.75 14.27
C GLY A 36 -18.07 -2.62 13.38
N THR A 37 -17.87 -2.02 12.21
CA THR A 37 -18.86 -1.75 11.16
C THR A 37 -18.95 -2.93 10.19
N ASN A 38 -20.13 -3.24 9.65
CA ASN A 38 -20.36 -4.34 8.70
C ASN A 38 -19.92 -5.72 9.23
N VAL A 39 -20.04 -5.94 10.53
CA VAL A 39 -19.67 -7.21 11.17
C VAL A 39 -20.85 -8.16 11.18
N TYR A 40 -20.63 -9.43 10.84
CA TYR A 40 -21.67 -10.48 10.89
C TYR A 40 -21.25 -11.57 11.87
N ILE A 41 -22.07 -11.85 12.88
CA ILE A 41 -21.80 -12.88 13.90
C ILE A 41 -23.00 -13.80 13.99
N ARG A 42 -22.79 -15.10 13.72
CA ARG A 42 -23.83 -16.11 13.85
C ARG A 42 -24.00 -16.59 15.29
N SER A 43 -25.16 -17.17 15.56
CA SER A 43 -25.62 -17.58 16.89
C SER A 43 -24.68 -18.58 17.58
N ARG A 44 -24.94 -18.81 18.88
CA ARG A 44 -24.14 -19.66 19.79
C ARG A 44 -22.74 -19.13 20.07
N TYR A 45 -22.49 -17.85 19.82
CA TYR A 45 -21.26 -17.22 20.27
C TYR A 45 -21.20 -17.16 21.80
N TRP A 46 -19.99 -17.18 22.36
CA TRP A 46 -19.75 -16.90 23.76
C TRP A 46 -18.60 -15.91 23.90
N PHE A 47 -18.91 -14.68 24.28
CA PHE A 47 -17.92 -13.65 24.53
C PHE A 47 -17.79 -13.43 26.03
N ASN A 48 -16.60 -13.73 26.55
CA ASN A 48 -16.33 -13.73 27.98
C ASN A 48 -15.18 -12.77 28.29
N VAL A 49 -15.51 -11.62 28.86
CA VAL A 49 -14.51 -10.72 29.45
C VAL A 49 -14.41 -11.03 30.94
N ILE A 50 -13.31 -11.69 31.34
CA ILE A 50 -13.18 -12.33 32.66
C ILE A 50 -12.93 -11.32 33.78
N ASP A 51 -12.01 -10.37 33.60
CA ASP A 51 -11.69 -9.36 34.62
C ASP A 51 -12.35 -8.01 34.27
N PRO A 52 -13.35 -7.56 35.05
CA PRO A 52 -14.09 -6.33 34.82
C PRO A 52 -13.42 -5.07 35.39
N HIS A 53 -12.17 -5.11 35.88
CA HIS A 53 -11.42 -3.90 36.20
C HIS A 53 -11.04 -3.19 34.88
N ILE A 54 -12.00 -2.46 34.32
CA ILE A 54 -11.96 -1.79 33.02
C ILE A 54 -11.00 -0.58 33.13
N GLY A 55 -9.79 -0.72 32.59
CA GLY A 55 -9.07 0.45 32.05
C GLY A 55 -9.78 0.99 30.81
N ASP A 56 -9.31 2.07 30.20
CA ASP A 56 -10.09 2.83 29.21
C ASP A 56 -10.43 2.10 27.88
N MET A 57 -9.90 0.89 27.64
CA MET A 57 -9.99 0.20 26.35
C MET A 57 -10.77 -1.13 26.41
N PRO A 58 -11.50 -1.49 25.34
CA PRO A 58 -12.16 -2.79 25.21
C PRO A 58 -11.13 -3.93 25.13
N LYS A 59 -11.48 -5.08 25.71
CA LYS A 59 -10.64 -6.29 25.75
C LYS A 59 -10.92 -7.24 24.60
N ILE A 60 -12.17 -7.34 24.15
CA ILE A 60 -12.51 -8.06 22.92
C ILE A 60 -12.83 -7.02 21.85
N ILE A 61 -12.08 -7.06 20.75
CA ILE A 61 -12.24 -6.12 19.64
C ILE A 61 -12.48 -6.95 18.39
N ILE A 62 -13.64 -6.76 17.75
CA ILE A 62 -13.97 -7.36 16.46
C ILE A 62 -13.97 -6.22 15.44
N GLY A 63 -12.95 -6.19 14.58
CA GLY A 63 -12.73 -5.15 13.58
C GLY A 63 -13.79 -5.14 12.48
N ASP A 64 -13.75 -4.09 11.66
CA ASP A 64 -14.72 -3.85 10.61
C ASP A 64 -14.72 -5.00 9.58
N GLY A 65 -15.89 -5.33 9.03
CA GLY A 65 -16.04 -6.35 7.97
C GLY A 65 -15.81 -7.80 8.41
N CYS A 66 -15.55 -8.06 9.70
CA CYS A 66 -15.39 -9.43 10.20
C CYS A 66 -16.65 -10.27 9.98
N GLN A 67 -16.44 -11.54 9.60
CA GLN A 67 -17.53 -12.51 9.46
C GLN A 67 -17.25 -13.73 10.34
N CYS A 68 -18.11 -13.95 11.33
CA CYS A 68 -17.97 -14.97 12.34
C CYS A 68 -19.10 -16.00 12.22
N ASN A 69 -18.73 -17.24 11.90
CA ASN A 69 -19.69 -18.33 11.80
C ASN A 69 -20.12 -18.84 13.19
N LEU A 70 -21.04 -19.81 13.22
CA LEU A 70 -21.71 -20.26 14.44
C LEU A 70 -20.71 -20.76 15.49
N GLY A 71 -20.98 -20.47 16.76
CA GLY A 71 -20.21 -21.06 17.86
C GLY A 71 -18.85 -20.42 18.14
N LEU A 72 -18.61 -19.16 17.72
CA LEU A 72 -17.37 -18.46 18.07
C LEU A 72 -17.28 -18.23 19.58
N ILE A 73 -16.20 -18.70 20.20
CA ILE A 73 -15.90 -18.48 21.61
C ILE A 73 -14.67 -17.57 21.72
N LEU A 74 -14.84 -16.43 22.38
CA LEU A 74 -13.76 -15.50 22.72
C LEU A 74 -13.72 -15.32 24.24
N SER A 75 -12.62 -15.71 24.88
CA SER A 75 -12.46 -15.60 26.34
C SER A 75 -11.21 -14.78 26.66
N ALA A 76 -11.41 -13.51 27.01
CA ALA A 76 -10.35 -12.54 27.22
C ALA A 76 -10.19 -12.14 28.69
N VAL A 77 -8.95 -12.21 29.20
CA VAL A 77 -8.54 -11.51 30.44
C VAL A 77 -7.92 -10.16 30.13
N ASN A 78 -7.12 -10.06 29.07
CA ASN A 78 -6.33 -8.89 28.70
C ASN A 78 -6.81 -8.30 27.36
N ARG A 79 -6.56 -8.99 26.23
CA ARG A 79 -6.87 -8.50 24.89
C ARG A 79 -6.98 -9.62 23.85
N ILE A 80 -8.11 -9.69 23.17
CA ILE A 80 -8.33 -10.44 21.93
C ILE A 80 -8.80 -9.46 20.87
N GLU A 81 -8.07 -9.38 19.76
CA GLU A 81 -8.38 -8.50 18.65
C GLU A 81 -8.48 -9.31 17.35
N LEU A 82 -9.62 -9.19 16.67
CA LEU A 82 -9.76 -9.53 15.27
C LEU A 82 -9.61 -8.23 14.49
N GLU A 83 -8.57 -8.10 13.68
CA GLU A 83 -8.41 -6.95 12.79
C GLU A 83 -9.47 -6.97 11.66
N THR A 84 -9.41 -6.03 10.74
CA THR A 84 -10.42 -5.84 9.68
C THR A 84 -10.52 -7.06 8.75
N ASN A 85 -11.74 -7.36 8.28
CA ASN A 85 -12.05 -8.40 7.29
C ASN A 85 -11.59 -9.83 7.67
N VAL A 86 -11.50 -10.15 8.96
CA VAL A 86 -11.18 -11.51 9.40
C VAL A 86 -12.38 -12.43 9.20
N LEU A 87 -12.12 -13.61 8.63
CA LEU A 87 -13.11 -14.67 8.45
C LEU A 87 -12.91 -15.76 9.50
N ILE A 88 -13.94 -16.04 10.28
CA ILE A 88 -13.92 -17.06 11.34
C ILE A 88 -14.88 -18.20 10.99
N GLY A 89 -14.35 -19.42 10.89
CA GLY A 89 -15.11 -20.65 10.71
C GLY A 89 -15.91 -21.06 11.96
N PRO A 90 -16.76 -22.10 11.86
CA PRO A 90 -17.62 -22.51 12.96
C PRO A 90 -16.81 -23.11 14.12
N ASN A 91 -17.31 -22.90 15.35
CA ASN A 91 -16.80 -23.45 16.61
C ASN A 91 -15.32 -23.13 16.91
N VAL A 92 -14.85 -21.96 16.50
CA VAL A 92 -13.50 -21.49 16.82
C VAL A 92 -13.42 -21.03 18.27
N TYR A 93 -12.37 -21.43 18.98
CA TYR A 93 -12.08 -21.01 20.34
C TYR A 93 -10.81 -20.15 20.40
N ILE A 94 -10.91 -18.97 21.00
CA ILE A 94 -9.79 -18.04 21.16
C ILE A 94 -9.71 -17.59 22.62
N SER A 95 -8.52 -17.72 23.23
CA SER A 95 -8.26 -17.19 24.56
C SER A 95 -6.84 -16.65 24.70
N ASP A 96 -6.68 -15.52 25.39
CA ASP A 96 -5.39 -14.92 25.71
C ASP A 96 -4.84 -15.39 27.07
N THR A 97 -5.51 -16.34 27.72
CA THR A 97 -5.12 -16.83 29.04
C THR A 97 -5.36 -18.33 29.15
N ASP A 98 -4.79 -18.93 30.18
CA ASP A 98 -4.99 -20.32 30.58
C ASP A 98 -4.92 -20.42 32.12
N HIS A 99 -5.18 -21.58 32.70
CA HIS A 99 -5.07 -21.81 34.14
C HIS A 99 -3.63 -22.08 34.58
N GLN A 100 -3.24 -21.55 35.74
CA GLN A 100 -2.01 -22.00 36.40
C GLN A 100 -2.18 -23.43 36.86
N TYR A 101 -1.15 -24.25 36.66
CA TYR A 101 -1.16 -25.66 37.07
C TYR A 101 0.16 -26.12 37.70
N ARG A 102 1.12 -25.20 37.86
CA ARG A 102 2.50 -25.54 38.24
C ARG A 102 2.65 -25.83 39.74
N GLU A 103 1.69 -25.47 40.57
CA GLU A 103 1.70 -25.80 42.01
C GLU A 103 1.15 -27.22 42.24
N VAL A 104 2.06 -28.17 42.43
CA VAL A 104 1.70 -29.58 42.66
C VAL A 104 1.01 -29.71 44.03
N GLY A 105 -0.17 -30.34 44.04
CA GLY A 105 -0.96 -30.58 45.27
C GLY A 105 -2.04 -29.52 45.55
N VAL A 106 -2.04 -28.40 44.83
CA VAL A 106 -3.11 -27.40 44.85
C VAL A 106 -4.05 -27.68 43.67
N PRO A 107 -5.38 -27.78 43.84
CA PRO A 107 -6.31 -27.90 42.71
C PRO A 107 -6.14 -26.74 41.72
N VAL A 108 -6.15 -27.02 40.41
CA VAL A 108 -5.94 -26.00 39.34
C VAL A 108 -6.87 -24.79 39.47
N LEU A 109 -8.13 -25.01 39.85
CA LEU A 109 -9.11 -23.94 40.09
C LEU A 109 -8.68 -22.92 41.16
N SER A 110 -7.77 -23.33 42.06
CA SER A 110 -7.26 -22.52 43.16
C SER A 110 -5.92 -21.85 42.84
N GLN A 111 -5.31 -22.12 41.68
CA GLN A 111 -3.99 -21.60 41.32
C GLN A 111 -4.04 -20.32 40.47
N GLY A 112 -5.20 -19.92 39.95
CA GLY A 112 -5.35 -18.70 39.14
C GLY A 112 -5.05 -18.91 37.64
N ILE A 113 -4.50 -17.88 36.97
CA ILE A 113 -4.36 -17.79 35.50
C ILE A 113 -2.94 -17.47 35.02
N THR A 114 -2.61 -17.77 33.76
CA THR A 114 -1.22 -17.91 33.26
C THR A 114 -0.41 -16.64 33.06
N THR A 115 -0.96 -15.50 32.66
CA THR A 115 -0.30 -14.16 32.67
C THR A 115 -1.38 -13.08 32.56
N ARG A 116 -1.06 -11.82 32.90
CA ARG A 116 -1.97 -10.65 32.79
C ARG A 116 -1.59 -9.66 31.67
N SER A 117 -0.83 -10.13 30.69
CA SER A 117 -0.33 -9.29 29.59
C SER A 117 -0.34 -9.98 28.22
N ASP A 118 -0.77 -11.24 28.17
CA ASP A 118 -0.88 -11.98 26.92
C ASP A 118 -2.00 -11.41 26.06
N GLN A 119 -1.86 -11.49 24.75
CA GLN A 119 -2.88 -11.05 23.82
C GLN A 119 -2.98 -12.00 22.64
N VAL A 120 -4.18 -12.10 22.07
CA VAL A 120 -4.38 -12.74 20.77
C VAL A 120 -4.76 -11.69 19.74
N ILE A 121 -3.99 -11.61 18.66
CA ILE A 121 -4.28 -10.71 17.54
C ILE A 121 -4.42 -11.54 16.27
N ILE A 122 -5.55 -11.44 15.60
CA ILE A 122 -5.80 -12.07 14.30
C ILE A 122 -5.73 -10.99 13.22
N GLY A 123 -4.68 -11.07 12.39
CA GLY A 123 -4.33 -10.06 11.42
C GLY A 123 -5.35 -9.89 10.30
N GLU A 124 -5.38 -8.71 9.70
CA GLU A 124 -6.32 -8.32 8.65
C GLU A 124 -6.46 -9.38 7.56
N GLY A 125 -7.70 -9.69 7.16
CA GLY A 125 -7.98 -10.62 6.06
C GLY A 125 -7.58 -12.09 6.33
N ALA A 126 -7.17 -12.44 7.55
CA ALA A 126 -6.88 -13.81 7.91
C ALA A 126 -8.16 -14.68 7.92
N TRP A 127 -7.99 -15.97 7.67
CA TRP A 127 -9.06 -16.97 7.77
C TRP A 127 -8.73 -18.02 8.82
N ILE A 128 -9.65 -18.21 9.77
CA ILE A 128 -9.55 -19.21 10.82
C ILE A 128 -10.52 -20.36 10.52
N GLY A 129 -9.98 -21.56 10.26
CA GLY A 129 -10.75 -22.73 9.90
C GLY A 129 -11.62 -23.28 11.05
N ALA A 130 -12.60 -24.10 10.69
CA ALA A 130 -13.54 -24.71 11.63
C ALA A 130 -12.84 -25.45 12.79
N ASN A 131 -13.38 -25.33 14.00
CA ASN A 131 -12.90 -25.96 15.23
C ASN A 131 -11.41 -25.66 15.57
N ALA A 132 -10.84 -24.59 15.04
CA ALA A 132 -9.50 -24.17 15.43
C ALA A 132 -9.48 -23.60 16.85
N VAL A 133 -8.36 -23.81 17.54
CA VAL A 133 -8.09 -23.36 18.90
C VAL A 133 -6.87 -22.44 18.86
N ILE A 134 -6.99 -21.23 19.39
CA ILE A 134 -5.90 -20.25 19.43
C ILE A 134 -5.75 -19.78 20.88
N VAL A 135 -4.62 -20.09 21.52
CA VAL A 135 -4.46 -19.89 22.97
C VAL A 135 -3.09 -19.28 23.31
N GLY A 136 -3.09 -18.34 24.26
CA GLY A 136 -1.91 -17.69 24.84
C GLY A 136 -1.54 -16.38 24.15
N ASN A 137 -0.26 -16.01 24.17
CA ASN A 137 0.25 -14.82 23.49
C ASN A 137 0.55 -15.10 22.00
N VAL A 138 -0.45 -14.93 21.13
CA VAL A 138 -0.35 -15.32 19.71
C VAL A 138 -0.79 -14.18 18.78
N ARG A 139 0.06 -13.84 17.83
CA ARG A 139 -0.30 -13.05 16.64
C ARG A 139 -0.39 -13.95 15.41
N ILE A 140 -1.55 -13.94 14.75
CA ILE A 140 -1.73 -14.52 13.42
C ILE A 140 -1.56 -13.41 12.40
N GLY A 141 -0.63 -13.57 11.46
CA GLY A 141 -0.30 -12.54 10.49
C GLY A 141 -1.40 -12.28 9.46
N ARG A 142 -1.33 -11.11 8.83
CA ARG A 142 -2.23 -10.64 7.77
C ARG A 142 -2.36 -11.68 6.66
N GLY A 143 -3.57 -11.90 6.17
CA GLY A 143 -3.86 -12.81 5.05
C GLY A 143 -3.48 -14.27 5.30
N SER A 144 -3.19 -14.66 6.55
CA SER A 144 -2.81 -16.02 6.90
C SER A 144 -4.03 -16.91 7.06
N VAL A 145 -3.81 -18.22 6.88
CA VAL A 145 -4.85 -19.23 6.97
C VAL A 145 -4.51 -20.23 8.08
N VAL A 146 -5.44 -20.42 9.01
CA VAL A 146 -5.39 -21.53 9.97
C VAL A 146 -6.32 -22.63 9.46
N SER A 147 -5.76 -23.81 9.19
CA SER A 147 -6.55 -24.95 8.74
C SER A 147 -7.50 -25.45 9.82
N ALA A 148 -8.59 -26.11 9.44
CA ALA A 148 -9.55 -26.67 10.39
C ALA A 148 -8.90 -27.63 11.41
N ASN A 149 -9.47 -27.71 12.61
CA ASN A 149 -9.01 -28.53 13.74
C ASN A 149 -7.55 -28.27 14.17
N SER A 150 -7.02 -27.07 13.94
CA SER A 150 -5.64 -26.72 14.33
C SER A 150 -5.56 -26.08 15.70
N VAL A 151 -4.45 -26.30 16.42
CA VAL A 151 -4.17 -25.68 17.72
C VAL A 151 -2.96 -24.75 17.57
N VAL A 152 -3.21 -23.44 17.57
CA VAL A 152 -2.19 -22.41 17.38
C VAL A 152 -1.76 -21.87 18.75
N VAL A 153 -0.50 -22.11 19.08
CA VAL A 153 0.13 -21.70 20.36
C VAL A 153 1.41 -20.88 20.12
N ARG A 154 1.64 -20.45 18.88
CA ARG A 154 2.81 -19.65 18.45
C ARG A 154 2.38 -18.69 17.35
N ASN A 155 3.12 -17.59 17.23
CA ASN A 155 2.89 -16.59 16.18
C ASN A 155 2.96 -17.21 14.78
N VAL A 156 2.11 -16.71 13.89
CA VAL A 156 2.08 -17.05 12.47
C VAL A 156 2.49 -15.81 11.67
N PRO A 157 3.54 -15.86 10.84
CA PRO A 157 3.92 -14.75 9.98
C PRO A 157 2.84 -14.42 8.95
N ASP A 158 2.87 -13.20 8.39
CA ASP A 158 1.94 -12.78 7.34
C ASP A 158 1.99 -13.72 6.12
N TYR A 159 0.85 -13.88 5.44
CA TYR A 159 0.70 -14.68 4.22
C TYR A 159 1.30 -16.09 4.35
N CYS A 160 0.95 -16.78 5.43
CA CYS A 160 1.29 -18.18 5.68
C CYS A 160 0.03 -19.04 5.87
N VAL A 161 0.13 -20.33 5.55
CA VAL A 161 -0.91 -21.32 5.87
C VAL A 161 -0.36 -22.21 6.96
N VAL A 162 -1.10 -22.40 8.06
CA VAL A 162 -0.74 -23.30 9.16
C VAL A 162 -1.76 -24.41 9.35
N GLY A 163 -1.35 -25.53 9.94
CA GLY A 163 -2.25 -26.60 10.32
C GLY A 163 -1.67 -27.59 11.33
N GLY A 164 -2.55 -28.31 12.02
CA GLY A 164 -2.20 -29.36 13.00
C GLY A 164 -2.26 -28.90 14.46
N ALA A 165 -1.88 -29.79 15.39
CA ALA A 165 -1.89 -29.54 16.82
C ALA A 165 -0.62 -30.13 17.49
N PRO A 166 0.39 -29.30 17.83
CA PRO A 166 0.45 -27.86 17.58
C PRO A 166 0.56 -27.53 16.09
N ALA A 167 0.00 -26.38 15.70
CA ALA A 167 -0.01 -25.93 14.32
C ALA A 167 1.41 -25.64 13.82
N LYS A 168 1.71 -26.11 12.60
CA LYS A 168 2.95 -25.85 11.89
C LYS A 168 2.65 -25.11 10.60
N VAL A 169 3.59 -24.30 10.13
CA VAL A 169 3.51 -23.69 8.79
C VAL A 169 3.56 -24.80 7.75
N LEU A 170 2.59 -24.76 6.84
CA LEU A 170 2.41 -25.68 5.72
C LEU A 170 2.75 -25.02 4.40
N LYS A 171 2.46 -23.72 4.25
CA LYS A 171 2.78 -22.94 3.05
C LYS A 171 3.20 -21.52 3.38
N VAL A 172 4.07 -20.97 2.54
CA VAL A 172 4.58 -19.60 2.60
C VAL A 172 4.43 -18.99 1.21
N TYR A 173 3.76 -17.85 1.08
CA TYR A 173 3.69 -17.12 -0.20
C TYR A 173 5.07 -16.53 -0.58
N GLN A 174 5.48 -16.64 -1.84
CA GLN A 174 6.76 -16.13 -2.35
C GLN A 174 6.55 -15.12 -3.50
N PRO A 175 6.93 -13.84 -3.33
CA PRO A 175 6.78 -12.81 -4.36
C PRO A 175 7.53 -13.10 -5.66
N ALA A 176 8.77 -13.59 -5.55
CA ALA A 176 9.64 -13.85 -6.69
C ALA A 176 8.94 -14.75 -7.72
N THR A 177 8.42 -15.89 -7.27
CA THR A 177 7.72 -16.86 -8.11
C THR A 177 6.22 -16.62 -8.25
N ASN A 178 5.63 -15.75 -7.42
CA ASN A 178 4.18 -15.54 -7.33
C ASN A 178 3.40 -16.80 -6.87
N GLU A 179 4.00 -17.65 -6.05
CA GLU A 179 3.44 -18.95 -5.66
C GLU A 179 3.33 -19.15 -4.14
N TRP A 180 2.46 -20.09 -3.73
CA TRP A 180 2.41 -20.61 -2.37
C TRP A 180 3.28 -21.86 -2.24
N VAL A 181 4.49 -21.70 -1.70
CA VAL A 181 5.47 -22.77 -1.58
C VAL A 181 5.14 -23.64 -0.36
N ARG A 182 5.06 -24.96 -0.56
CA ARG A 182 4.85 -25.93 0.52
C ARG A 182 6.11 -26.10 1.36
N THR A 183 5.93 -26.27 2.67
CA THR A 183 7.00 -26.51 3.63
C THR A 183 6.73 -27.79 4.43
N ASN A 184 7.80 -28.48 4.81
CA ASN A 184 7.78 -29.69 5.62
C ASN A 184 8.61 -29.52 6.91
N THR A 185 9.57 -28.60 6.92
CA THR A 185 10.46 -28.37 8.06
C THR A 185 10.47 -26.90 8.48
N GLN A 186 10.84 -26.64 9.74
CA GLN A 186 10.99 -25.28 10.26
C GLN A 186 12.13 -24.51 9.57
N GLN A 187 13.19 -25.19 9.14
CA GLN A 187 14.31 -24.58 8.43
C GLN A 187 13.90 -24.06 7.05
N GLU A 188 13.07 -24.80 6.31
CA GLU A 188 12.50 -24.34 5.03
C GLU A 188 11.66 -23.08 5.22
N VAL A 189 10.85 -23.01 6.28
CA VAL A 189 10.04 -21.83 6.62
C VAL A 189 10.95 -20.62 6.87
N GLU A 190 11.97 -20.77 7.70
CA GLU A 190 12.91 -19.68 8.01
C GLU A 190 13.67 -19.19 6.76
N GLN A 191 14.08 -20.12 5.90
CA GLN A 191 14.73 -19.78 4.62
C GLN A 191 13.78 -19.00 3.70
N LEU A 192 12.54 -19.44 3.54
CA LEU A 192 11.54 -18.80 2.69
C LEU A 192 11.17 -17.40 3.20
N LEU A 193 11.03 -17.22 4.52
CA LEU A 193 10.76 -15.91 5.12
C LEU A 193 11.97 -14.97 4.99
N LYS A 194 13.19 -15.51 5.09
CA LYS A 194 14.41 -14.74 4.82
C LYS A 194 14.47 -14.28 3.37
N GLN A 195 14.22 -15.17 2.41
CA GLN A 195 14.17 -14.85 0.98
C GLN A 195 13.12 -13.77 0.69
N ARG A 196 11.93 -13.88 1.27
CA ARG A 196 10.88 -12.87 1.11
C ARG A 196 11.30 -11.46 1.58
N LYS A 197 12.08 -11.37 2.67
CA LYS A 197 12.67 -10.08 3.11
C LYS A 197 13.78 -9.59 2.17
N GLU A 198 14.43 -10.49 1.45
CA GLU A 198 15.46 -10.19 0.47
C GLU A 198 14.87 -9.75 -0.87
N GLU A 199 13.72 -10.32 -1.23
CA GLU A 199 12.97 -10.13 -2.47
C GLU A 199 11.48 -9.86 -2.16
N PRO A 200 11.14 -8.69 -1.59
CA PRO A 200 9.75 -8.36 -1.28
C PRO A 200 8.91 -8.23 -2.55
N LEU A 201 7.59 -8.09 -2.40
CA LEU A 201 6.72 -7.85 -3.56
C LEU A 201 6.84 -6.41 -4.06
N LEU A 202 6.89 -5.43 -3.15
CA LEU A 202 6.90 -4.01 -3.49
C LEU A 202 7.98 -3.25 -2.72
N SER A 203 8.83 -2.52 -3.43
CA SER A 203 9.65 -1.44 -2.88
C SER A 203 8.95 -0.10 -3.08
N ILE A 204 8.65 0.61 -2.01
CA ILE A 204 8.23 2.01 -2.08
C ILE A 204 9.48 2.88 -2.01
N CYS A 205 9.83 3.51 -3.13
CA CYS A 205 11.06 4.27 -3.35
C CYS A 205 10.77 5.78 -3.22
N ILE A 206 11.31 6.41 -2.18
CA ILE A 206 11.06 7.81 -1.81
C ILE A 206 12.35 8.63 -1.95
N PRO A 207 12.48 9.47 -2.98
CA PRO A 207 13.49 10.54 -2.98
C PRO A 207 13.03 11.66 -2.06
N THR A 208 13.93 12.22 -1.25
CA THR A 208 13.60 13.34 -0.36
C THR A 208 14.71 14.38 -0.32
N TYR A 209 14.34 15.64 -0.11
CA TYR A 209 15.28 16.75 0.12
C TYR A 209 14.61 17.88 0.91
N ASN A 210 15.07 18.13 2.14
CA ASN A 210 14.64 19.26 2.98
C ASN A 210 13.11 19.37 3.18
N ARG A 211 12.45 18.24 3.43
CA ARG A 211 10.99 18.14 3.62
C ARG A 211 10.61 17.24 4.79
N SER A 212 11.32 17.36 5.92
CA SER A 212 11.16 16.44 7.06
C SER A 212 9.71 16.26 7.53
N THR A 213 8.90 17.34 7.53
CA THR A 213 7.50 17.30 7.98
C THR A 213 6.59 16.53 7.02
N ASP A 214 6.77 16.70 5.72
CA ASP A 214 5.98 15.99 4.71
C ASP A 214 6.41 14.53 4.66
N LEU A 215 7.71 14.26 4.73
CA LEU A 215 8.23 12.90 4.84
C LEU A 215 7.66 12.16 6.06
N GLU A 216 7.54 12.81 7.22
CA GLU A 216 6.93 12.19 8.41
C GLU A 216 5.46 11.80 8.17
N LYS A 217 4.68 12.67 7.50
CA LYS A 217 3.29 12.35 7.14
C LYS A 217 3.23 11.22 6.10
N CYS A 218 4.10 11.24 5.10
CA CYS A 218 4.23 10.20 4.08
C CYS A 218 4.52 8.85 4.73
N LEU A 219 5.56 8.77 5.58
CA LEU A 219 5.90 7.54 6.30
C LEU A 219 4.79 7.09 7.25
N THR A 220 4.11 8.03 7.94
CA THR A 220 2.96 7.70 8.78
C THR A 220 1.83 7.05 7.96
N SER A 221 1.50 7.62 6.80
CA SER A 221 0.45 7.11 5.91
C SER A 221 0.75 5.72 5.32
N ILE A 222 2.04 5.41 5.14
CA ILE A 222 2.52 4.10 4.67
C ILE A 222 2.47 3.10 5.82
N TYR A 223 3.15 3.40 6.93
CA TYR A 223 3.37 2.44 8.01
C TYR A 223 2.12 2.14 8.84
N SER A 224 1.13 3.05 8.87
CA SER A 224 -0.18 2.76 9.46
C SER A 224 -0.89 1.59 8.76
N GLN A 225 -0.56 1.32 7.49
CA GLN A 225 -1.16 0.24 6.70
C GLN A 225 -0.27 -0.99 6.63
N ILE A 226 1.06 -0.83 6.46
CA ILE A 226 1.95 -1.98 6.15
C ILE A 226 2.67 -2.55 7.37
N GLY A 227 2.90 -1.76 8.42
CA GLY A 227 3.72 -2.16 9.56
C GLY A 227 5.03 -2.83 9.14
N ASN A 228 5.31 -4.01 9.72
CA ASN A 228 6.49 -4.84 9.42
C ASN A 228 6.20 -5.99 8.43
N CYS A 229 5.19 -5.83 7.56
CA CYS A 229 4.87 -6.82 6.53
C CYS A 229 6.08 -7.02 5.59
N ASP A 230 6.52 -8.27 5.46
CA ASP A 230 7.71 -8.65 4.70
C ASP A 230 7.48 -8.70 3.17
N LEU A 231 6.26 -8.46 2.70
CA LEU A 231 5.98 -8.21 1.28
C LEU A 231 6.30 -6.77 0.84
N PHE A 232 6.58 -5.87 1.78
CA PHE A 232 6.95 -4.49 1.51
C PHE A 232 8.36 -4.18 1.99
N GLU A 233 9.04 -3.30 1.28
CA GLU A 233 10.12 -2.49 1.84
C GLU A 233 9.93 -1.02 1.46
N VAL A 234 10.43 -0.13 2.31
CA VAL A 234 10.47 1.31 2.04
C VAL A 234 11.92 1.72 1.88
N CYS A 235 12.28 2.30 0.76
CA CYS A 235 13.62 2.80 0.47
C CYS A 235 13.59 4.32 0.38
N ILE A 236 14.36 5.00 1.24
CA ILE A 236 14.47 6.46 1.24
C ILE A 236 15.87 6.86 0.78
N SER A 237 15.93 7.70 -0.24
CA SER A 237 17.15 8.37 -0.68
C SER A 237 17.09 9.85 -0.33
N ASP A 238 17.80 10.23 0.73
CA ASP A 238 17.93 11.61 1.19
C ASP A 238 19.03 12.32 0.43
N ASN A 239 18.67 13.39 -0.28
CA ASN A 239 19.54 14.11 -1.19
C ASN A 239 20.45 15.13 -0.49
N ALA A 240 21.09 14.71 0.59
CA ALA A 240 21.93 15.53 1.47
C ALA A 240 21.17 16.64 2.23
N SER A 241 19.97 16.32 2.74
CA SER A 241 19.15 17.26 3.52
C SER A 241 19.90 17.79 4.74
N ASP A 242 19.74 19.07 5.04
CA ASP A 242 20.33 19.76 6.21
C ASP A 242 19.30 20.05 7.31
N ASP A 243 18.06 19.64 7.11
CA ASP A 243 16.96 19.75 8.07
C ASP A 243 16.85 18.52 9.01
N SER A 244 15.68 18.34 9.63
CA SER A 244 15.40 17.23 10.55
C SER A 244 15.09 15.89 9.86
N THR A 245 15.27 15.78 8.54
CA THR A 245 14.99 14.55 7.76
C THR A 245 15.67 13.31 8.35
N PRO A 246 16.98 13.31 8.68
CA PRO A 246 17.62 12.12 9.28
C PRO A 246 16.97 11.70 10.61
N SER A 247 16.62 12.67 11.45
CA SER A 247 15.97 12.44 12.76
C SER A 247 14.56 11.88 12.61
N VAL A 248 13.80 12.30 11.59
CA VAL A 248 12.50 11.71 11.27
C VAL A 248 12.68 10.24 10.90
N VAL A 249 13.58 9.94 9.97
CA VAL A 249 13.78 8.58 9.48
C VAL A 249 14.22 7.63 10.60
N GLU A 250 15.09 8.07 11.51
CA GLU A 250 15.54 7.24 12.63
C GLU A 250 14.40 6.84 13.57
N ARG A 251 13.43 7.72 13.83
CA ARG A 251 12.23 7.38 14.64
C ARG A 251 11.43 6.24 14.02
N PHE A 252 11.40 6.14 12.70
CA PHE A 252 10.72 5.05 11.99
C PHE A 252 11.58 3.79 11.97
N ARG A 253 12.91 3.88 11.79
CA ARG A 253 13.82 2.71 11.80
C ARG A 253 13.82 1.94 13.12
N ILE A 254 13.62 2.63 14.24
CA ILE A 254 13.49 2.00 15.57
C ILE A 254 12.23 1.11 15.63
N LYS A 255 11.16 1.47 14.90
CA LYS A 255 9.85 0.80 14.94
C LYS A 255 9.69 -0.24 13.83
N TYR A 256 10.30 -0.01 12.67
CA TYR A 256 10.06 -0.77 11.45
C TYR A 256 11.35 -1.32 10.86
N ASN A 257 11.39 -2.64 10.66
CA ASN A 257 12.56 -3.39 10.20
C ASN A 257 12.68 -3.48 8.67
N ASN A 258 11.66 -3.02 7.94
CA ASN A 258 11.57 -2.97 6.48
C ASN A 258 11.84 -1.57 5.90
N LEU A 259 12.47 -0.68 6.69
CA LEU A 259 12.91 0.65 6.26
C LEU A 259 14.40 0.68 5.92
N LYS A 260 14.72 1.08 4.69
CA LYS A 260 16.07 1.41 4.24
C LYS A 260 16.22 2.90 4.05
N TYR A 261 17.36 3.42 4.48
CA TYR A 261 17.69 4.84 4.39
C TYR A 261 19.14 5.01 3.94
N GLN A 262 19.33 5.84 2.91
CA GLN A 262 20.63 6.27 2.46
C GLN A 262 20.62 7.78 2.26
N ARG A 263 21.59 8.47 2.87
CA ARG A 263 21.82 9.90 2.65
C ARG A 263 23.00 10.08 1.70
N ASN A 264 22.80 10.87 0.65
CA ASN A 264 23.85 11.25 -0.28
C ASN A 264 24.84 12.19 0.41
N ALA A 265 26.11 12.16 -0.02
CA ALA A 265 27.14 13.05 0.50
C ALA A 265 26.92 14.52 0.07
N THR A 266 26.35 14.71 -1.12
CA THR A 266 26.00 16.01 -1.71
C THR A 266 24.65 15.90 -2.41
N ASN A 267 23.99 17.03 -2.65
CA ASN A 267 22.79 17.07 -3.48
C ASN A 267 23.18 16.75 -4.94
N ILE A 268 22.60 15.68 -5.50
CA ILE A 268 22.89 15.20 -6.87
C ILE A 268 21.81 15.61 -7.90
N GLY A 269 20.86 16.46 -7.50
CA GLY A 269 19.68 16.81 -8.29
C GLY A 269 18.55 15.77 -8.21
N ALA A 270 17.33 16.19 -8.55
CA ALA A 270 16.11 15.40 -8.38
C ALA A 270 16.13 14.10 -9.22
N ASP A 271 16.33 14.21 -10.53
CA ASP A 271 16.30 13.07 -11.47
C ASP A 271 17.31 11.97 -11.08
N ARG A 272 18.53 12.36 -10.67
CA ARG A 272 19.56 11.43 -10.22
C ARG A 272 19.18 10.79 -8.88
N ASN A 273 18.58 11.53 -7.96
CA ASN A 273 18.10 10.98 -6.69
C ASN A 273 16.92 10.00 -6.89
N ILE A 274 16.03 10.28 -7.84
CA ILE A 274 14.95 9.37 -8.26
C ILE A 274 15.53 8.06 -8.80
N GLN A 275 16.49 8.14 -9.73
CA GLN A 275 17.14 6.95 -10.27
C GLN A 275 17.89 6.17 -9.17
N HIS A 276 18.56 6.88 -8.27
CA HIS A 276 19.31 6.29 -7.17
C HIS A 276 18.41 5.49 -6.22
N VAL A 277 17.26 6.04 -5.82
CA VAL A 277 16.33 5.33 -4.92
C VAL A 277 15.67 4.13 -5.57
N LEU A 278 15.38 4.18 -6.87
CA LEU A 278 14.87 3.01 -7.61
C LEU A 278 15.91 1.89 -7.65
N GLY A 279 17.18 2.23 -7.83
CA GLY A 279 18.28 1.27 -7.80
C GLY A 279 18.50 0.57 -6.45
N GLN A 280 18.00 1.15 -5.35
CA GLN A 280 18.08 0.54 -4.01
C GLN A 280 16.96 -0.47 -3.74
N GLY A 281 15.88 -0.44 -4.53
CA GLY A 281 14.75 -1.35 -4.40
C GLY A 281 15.10 -2.77 -4.83
N ARG A 282 14.62 -3.75 -4.06
CA ARG A 282 14.75 -5.19 -4.25
C ARG A 282 13.42 -5.89 -4.52
N GLY A 283 12.32 -5.17 -4.33
CA GLY A 283 10.99 -5.70 -4.56
C GLY A 283 10.78 -6.06 -6.02
N LYS A 284 9.97 -7.09 -6.28
CA LYS A 284 9.57 -7.46 -7.64
C LYS A 284 9.03 -6.27 -8.43
N PHE A 285 8.33 -5.37 -7.74
CA PHE A 285 7.88 -4.09 -8.26
C PHE A 285 8.52 -2.93 -7.51
N LEU A 286 8.90 -1.90 -8.26
CA LEU A 286 9.46 -0.63 -7.79
C LEU A 286 8.39 0.45 -7.94
N LYS A 287 7.89 0.98 -6.83
CA LYS A 287 6.96 2.11 -6.83
C LYS A 287 7.71 3.38 -6.50
N LEU A 288 7.68 4.36 -7.39
CA LEU A 288 8.16 5.70 -7.07
C LEU A 288 7.09 6.43 -6.22
N GLN A 289 7.52 7.22 -5.25
CA GLN A 289 6.65 7.91 -4.30
C GLN A 289 7.26 9.26 -3.90
N GLY A 290 6.55 10.36 -4.13
CA GLY A 290 6.88 11.68 -3.60
C GLY A 290 6.84 11.70 -2.07
N ASP A 291 7.77 12.43 -1.46
CA ASP A 291 7.81 12.62 -0.01
C ASP A 291 6.68 13.51 0.52
N ASP A 292 5.97 14.20 -0.37
CA ASP A 292 4.83 15.09 -0.13
C ASP A 292 3.47 14.54 -0.60
N ASP A 293 3.46 13.28 -1.04
CA ASP A 293 2.25 12.51 -1.35
C ASP A 293 1.95 11.52 -0.21
N PHE A 294 0.69 11.44 0.22
CA PHE A 294 0.26 10.64 1.37
C PHE A 294 -0.76 9.59 0.94
N PHE A 295 -0.55 8.33 1.29
CA PHE A 295 -1.53 7.29 0.97
C PHE A 295 -2.81 7.50 1.78
N MET A 296 -3.95 7.43 1.11
CA MET A 296 -5.23 7.29 1.82
C MET A 296 -5.30 5.93 2.50
N GLU A 297 -6.08 5.83 3.58
CA GLU A 297 -6.29 4.58 4.29
C GLU A 297 -6.88 3.50 3.37
N ASN A 298 -6.53 2.24 3.63
CA ASN A 298 -7.03 1.06 2.91
C ASN A 298 -6.72 1.06 1.40
N THR A 299 -5.56 1.59 0.99
CA THR A 299 -5.15 1.65 -0.42
C THR A 299 -3.95 0.74 -0.72
N LEU A 300 -3.00 0.58 0.20
CA LEU A 300 -1.77 -0.18 -0.03
C LEU A 300 -1.98 -1.69 -0.15
N ILE A 301 -2.90 -2.26 0.63
CA ILE A 301 -3.21 -3.70 0.54
C ILE A 301 -3.96 -4.05 -0.75
N PRO A 302 -4.98 -3.28 -1.18
CA PRO A 302 -5.55 -3.45 -2.51
C PRO A 302 -4.54 -3.25 -3.64
N LEU A 303 -3.59 -2.32 -3.52
CA LEU A 303 -2.50 -2.19 -4.49
C LEU A 303 -1.70 -3.49 -4.61
N LEU A 304 -1.34 -4.09 -3.47
CA LEU A 304 -0.61 -5.35 -3.43
C LEU A 304 -1.38 -6.49 -4.12
N HIS A 305 -2.71 -6.52 -3.98
CA HIS A 305 -3.55 -7.48 -4.70
C HIS A 305 -3.49 -7.28 -6.23
N VAL A 306 -3.52 -6.03 -6.71
CA VAL A 306 -3.38 -5.73 -8.15
C VAL A 306 -2.04 -6.22 -8.67
N LEU A 307 -0.94 -5.94 -7.96
CA LEU A 307 0.41 -6.40 -8.34
C LEU A 307 0.53 -7.93 -8.34
N TYR A 308 -0.09 -8.62 -7.38
CA TYR A 308 -0.15 -10.09 -7.34
C TYR A 308 -0.93 -10.67 -8.54
N LYS A 309 -2.09 -10.08 -8.84
CA LYS A 309 -3.00 -10.58 -9.88
C LYS A 309 -2.45 -10.34 -11.28
N HIS A 310 -1.89 -9.15 -11.52
CA HIS A 310 -1.38 -8.71 -12.81
C HIS A 310 0.16 -8.75 -12.85
N HIS A 311 0.75 -9.76 -12.20
CA HIS A 311 2.19 -9.88 -12.02
C HIS A 311 3.01 -10.01 -13.31
N ASP A 312 2.34 -10.22 -14.44
CA ASP A 312 2.90 -10.29 -15.80
C ASP A 312 2.98 -8.93 -16.51
N CYS A 313 2.42 -7.86 -15.93
CA CYS A 313 2.57 -6.49 -16.41
C CYS A 313 3.93 -5.90 -16.02
N ALA A 314 4.56 -5.18 -16.95
CA ALA A 314 5.86 -4.56 -16.74
C ALA A 314 5.77 -3.13 -16.19
N VAL A 315 4.65 -2.44 -16.46
CA VAL A 315 4.37 -1.07 -15.98
C VAL A 315 2.97 -1.00 -15.40
N PHE A 316 2.84 -0.33 -14.25
CA PHE A 316 1.56 0.04 -13.67
C PHE A 316 1.48 1.55 -13.51
N HIS A 317 0.32 2.10 -13.87
CA HIS A 317 -0.01 3.50 -13.71
C HIS A 317 -1.19 3.66 -12.77
N ILE A 318 -1.07 4.49 -11.73
CA ILE A 318 -2.18 4.88 -10.87
C ILE A 318 -2.77 6.18 -11.42
N ASP A 319 -3.96 6.08 -12.02
CA ASP A 319 -4.66 7.24 -12.56
C ASP A 319 -5.31 8.05 -11.42
N LEU A 320 -4.81 9.27 -11.24
CA LEU A 320 -5.25 10.22 -10.22
C LEU A 320 -6.44 11.07 -10.66
N LEU A 321 -6.68 11.15 -11.97
CA LEU A 321 -7.68 12.03 -12.56
C LEU A 321 -9.06 11.37 -12.60
N LYS A 322 -9.12 10.03 -12.59
CA LYS A 322 -10.36 9.26 -12.58
C LYS A 322 -10.58 8.59 -11.23
N GLY A 323 -11.60 9.03 -10.51
CA GLY A 323 -11.99 8.52 -9.17
C GLY A 323 -12.70 7.15 -9.20
N GLY A 324 -12.11 6.16 -9.88
CA GLY A 324 -12.67 4.82 -10.07
C GLY A 324 -12.37 3.80 -8.98
N TYR A 325 -12.84 2.58 -9.19
CA TYR A 325 -12.45 1.36 -8.46
C TYR A 325 -12.32 0.16 -9.41
N TRP A 326 -11.63 0.32 -10.54
CA TRP A 326 -11.37 -0.76 -11.49
C TRP A 326 -9.93 -0.72 -12.00
N VAL A 327 -9.55 -1.78 -12.71
CA VAL A 327 -8.22 -1.98 -13.26
C VAL A 327 -8.36 -2.33 -14.74
N ASP A 328 -7.69 -1.57 -15.59
CA ASP A 328 -7.58 -1.84 -17.02
C ASP A 328 -6.21 -2.44 -17.33
N THR A 329 -6.15 -3.37 -18.27
CA THR A 329 -4.90 -3.96 -18.77
C THR A 329 -4.84 -3.78 -20.28
N GLY A 330 -3.67 -3.50 -20.81
CA GLY A 330 -3.47 -3.37 -22.25
C GLY A 330 -2.04 -3.71 -22.64
N GLU A 331 -1.77 -3.62 -23.95
CA GLU A 331 -0.47 -3.92 -24.52
C GLU A 331 -0.02 -2.85 -25.51
N GLY A 332 1.26 -2.48 -25.42
CA GLY A 332 1.92 -1.60 -26.38
C GLY A 332 1.85 -0.11 -26.02
N LEU A 333 2.77 0.66 -26.64
CA LEU A 333 2.98 2.07 -26.30
C LEU A 333 1.79 2.97 -26.66
N ALA A 334 1.15 2.73 -27.80
CA ALA A 334 0.03 3.56 -28.27
C ALA A 334 -1.20 3.45 -27.35
N GLU A 335 -1.55 2.24 -26.90
CA GLU A 335 -2.63 2.06 -25.93
C GLU A 335 -2.27 2.65 -24.57
N TYR A 336 -1.01 2.47 -24.13
CA TYR A 336 -0.52 3.08 -22.90
C TYR A 336 -0.61 4.60 -22.93
N LEU A 337 -0.16 5.24 -24.02
CA LEU A 337 -0.23 6.69 -24.21
C LEU A 337 -1.67 7.22 -24.18
N LYS A 338 -2.63 6.47 -24.72
CA LYS A 338 -4.06 6.81 -24.65
C LYS A 338 -4.61 6.72 -23.23
N GLY A 339 -4.16 5.73 -22.46
CA GLY A 339 -4.62 5.48 -21.10
C GLY A 339 -3.98 6.39 -20.05
N SER A 340 -2.67 6.61 -20.11
CA SER A 340 -1.90 7.40 -19.13
C SER A 340 -1.76 8.86 -19.56
N SER A 341 -1.46 9.16 -20.83
CA SER A 341 -1.19 10.51 -21.29
C SER A 341 -0.22 11.27 -20.34
N ILE A 342 -0.44 12.57 -20.13
CA ILE A 342 0.37 13.43 -19.27
C ILE A 342 0.38 13.00 -17.79
N SER A 343 -0.65 12.26 -17.31
CA SER A 343 -0.64 11.79 -15.91
C SER A 343 0.47 10.77 -15.66
N GLY A 344 0.95 10.08 -16.70
CA GLY A 344 2.12 9.19 -16.63
C GLY A 344 3.41 9.90 -16.20
N THR A 345 3.44 11.23 -16.17
CA THR A 345 4.58 12.02 -15.67
C THR A 345 4.55 12.23 -14.15
N PHE A 346 3.42 11.99 -13.48
CA PHE A 346 3.29 12.17 -12.03
C PHE A 346 4.05 11.08 -11.27
N ILE A 347 5.04 11.46 -10.47
CA ILE A 347 6.02 10.52 -9.91
C ILE A 347 5.38 9.39 -9.09
N SER A 348 4.38 9.70 -8.25
CA SER A 348 3.76 8.69 -7.38
C SER A 348 2.76 7.79 -8.09
N SER A 349 2.46 8.07 -9.36
CA SER A 349 1.57 7.24 -10.18
C SER A 349 2.27 6.00 -10.74
N MET A 350 3.60 5.97 -10.72
CA MET A 350 4.38 4.98 -11.46
C MET A 350 4.80 3.79 -10.60
N ILE A 351 4.62 2.59 -11.14
CA ILE A 351 5.21 1.36 -10.63
C ILE A 351 5.81 0.58 -11.81
N LEU A 352 7.04 0.09 -11.63
CA LEU A 352 7.78 -0.64 -12.66
C LEU A 352 8.10 -2.05 -12.17
N GLN A 353 8.06 -3.04 -13.04
CA GLN A 353 8.65 -4.34 -12.76
C GLN A 353 10.18 -4.18 -12.70
N ARG A 354 10.79 -4.65 -11.61
CA ARG A 354 12.20 -4.42 -11.30
C ARG A 354 13.13 -5.00 -12.36
N ASP A 355 12.89 -6.23 -12.79
CA ASP A 355 13.77 -6.90 -13.75
C ASP A 355 13.72 -6.23 -15.12
N ALA A 356 12.55 -5.79 -15.58
CA ALA A 356 12.42 -4.96 -16.78
C ALA A 356 13.17 -3.62 -16.65
N TRP A 357 13.10 -2.96 -15.50
CA TRP A 357 13.86 -1.73 -15.26
C TRP A 357 15.37 -1.98 -15.25
N LEU A 358 15.83 -3.05 -14.59
CA LEU A 358 17.26 -3.44 -14.56
C LEU A 358 17.78 -3.78 -15.96
N ALA A 359 16.96 -4.37 -16.82
CA ALA A 359 17.30 -4.71 -18.20
C ALA A 359 17.46 -3.51 -19.15
N LEU A 360 17.03 -2.30 -18.76
CA LEU A 360 17.24 -1.09 -19.58
C LEU A 360 18.73 -0.80 -19.80
N GLU A 361 19.13 -0.62 -21.06
CA GLU A 361 20.52 -0.34 -21.45
C GLU A 361 21.03 0.99 -20.89
N ASP A 362 20.28 2.08 -21.09
CA ASP A 362 20.64 3.41 -20.62
C ASP A 362 19.55 4.03 -19.74
N LYS A 363 19.65 3.77 -18.43
CA LYS A 363 18.75 4.36 -17.43
C LYS A 363 18.96 5.87 -17.26
N SER A 364 20.11 6.39 -17.71
CA SER A 364 20.49 7.80 -17.58
C SER A 364 20.01 8.67 -18.73
N LYS A 365 19.47 8.05 -19.79
CA LYS A 365 18.83 8.76 -20.89
C LYS A 365 17.71 9.66 -20.34
N TYR A 366 17.77 10.95 -20.67
CA TYR A 366 16.87 11.99 -20.18
C TYR A 366 16.97 12.34 -18.68
N ILE A 367 18.07 12.03 -17.99
CA ILE A 367 18.39 12.76 -16.74
C ILE A 367 18.44 14.28 -17.05
N ASP A 368 17.97 15.08 -16.10
CA ASP A 368 17.82 16.54 -16.17
C ASP A 368 16.65 17.02 -17.06
N SER A 369 15.75 16.10 -17.46
CA SER A 369 14.49 16.42 -18.16
C SER A 369 13.31 16.68 -17.22
N SER A 370 13.46 16.35 -15.92
CA SER A 370 12.36 16.28 -14.94
C SER A 370 11.31 15.18 -15.21
N PHE A 371 11.46 14.43 -16.31
CA PHE A 371 10.56 13.35 -16.74
C PHE A 371 11.31 12.06 -17.11
N ASN A 372 12.47 11.79 -16.52
CA ASN A 372 13.21 10.54 -16.76
C ASN A 372 12.38 9.29 -16.42
N GLN A 373 11.43 9.40 -15.48
CA GLN A 373 10.45 8.37 -15.17
C GLN A 373 9.49 8.05 -16.33
N LEU A 374 9.17 9.02 -17.18
CA LEU A 374 8.37 8.79 -18.38
C LEU A 374 9.14 7.92 -19.37
N TYR A 375 10.43 8.24 -19.60
CA TYR A 375 11.29 7.47 -20.47
C TYR A 375 11.34 5.99 -20.04
N TRP A 376 11.53 5.69 -18.75
CA TRP A 376 11.61 4.32 -18.27
C TRP A 376 10.35 3.51 -18.55
N GLN A 377 9.16 4.12 -18.39
CA GLN A 377 7.89 3.45 -18.69
C GLN A 377 7.83 2.99 -20.14
N TYR A 378 8.11 3.89 -21.09
CA TYR A 378 8.05 3.59 -22.52
C TYR A 378 9.19 2.67 -22.97
N ALA A 379 10.38 2.83 -22.41
CA ALA A 379 11.52 1.95 -22.70
C ALA A 379 11.28 0.51 -22.25
N ILE A 380 10.64 0.33 -21.09
CA ILE A 380 10.21 -0.98 -20.60
C ILE A 380 9.12 -1.55 -21.50
N LEU A 381 8.08 -0.77 -21.81
CA LEU A 381 6.95 -1.25 -22.61
C LEU A 381 7.32 -1.55 -24.07
N ALA A 382 8.37 -0.94 -24.61
CA ALA A 382 8.92 -1.30 -25.91
C ALA A 382 9.49 -2.73 -25.93
N GLN A 383 9.90 -3.27 -24.78
CA GLN A 383 10.46 -4.63 -24.63
C GLN A 383 9.44 -5.61 -24.06
N GLN A 384 8.60 -5.17 -23.11
CA GLN A 384 7.58 -5.96 -22.43
C GLN A 384 6.25 -5.19 -22.46
N PRO A 385 5.39 -5.42 -23.47
CA PRO A 385 4.32 -4.48 -23.82
C PRO A 385 3.15 -4.42 -22.83
N LYS A 386 3.02 -5.39 -21.92
CA LYS A 386 1.89 -5.49 -20.99
C LYS A 386 1.96 -4.42 -19.90
N PHE A 387 0.87 -3.68 -19.75
CA PHE A 387 0.70 -2.69 -18.68
C PHE A 387 -0.63 -2.84 -17.95
N CYS A 388 -0.72 -2.16 -16.81
CA CYS A 388 -1.90 -2.08 -15.98
C CYS A 388 -2.19 -0.62 -15.60
N ILE A 389 -3.44 -0.17 -15.73
CA ILE A 389 -3.89 1.16 -15.28
C ILE A 389 -4.89 0.97 -14.14
N ILE A 390 -4.55 1.56 -12.99
CA ILE A 390 -5.31 1.47 -11.74
C ILE A 390 -6.11 2.76 -11.62
N HIS A 391 -7.41 2.68 -11.89
CA HIS A 391 -8.32 3.80 -11.71
C HIS A 391 -8.80 3.82 -10.29
N ARG A 392 -8.03 4.47 -9.41
CA ARG A 392 -8.38 4.65 -8.00
C ARG A 392 -7.66 5.87 -7.44
N SER A 393 -8.39 6.71 -6.72
CA SER A 393 -7.74 7.71 -5.88
C SER A 393 -7.03 6.99 -4.73
N MET A 394 -5.70 7.09 -4.69
CA MET A 394 -4.87 6.44 -3.66
C MET A 394 -4.12 7.43 -2.77
N PHE A 395 -4.11 8.71 -3.15
CA PHE A 395 -3.27 9.72 -2.52
C PHE A 395 -4.05 10.98 -2.17
N THR A 396 -3.64 11.60 -1.07
CA THR A 396 -3.71 13.05 -0.87
C THR A 396 -2.29 13.61 -0.99
N TYR A 397 -2.15 14.93 -1.05
CA TYR A 397 -0.83 15.56 -1.23
C TYR A 397 -0.76 16.88 -0.46
N ALA A 398 0.46 17.28 -0.07
CA ALA A 398 0.70 18.52 0.66
C ALA A 398 0.29 19.78 -0.14
N GLY A 399 0.25 19.67 -1.47
CA GLY A 399 -0.05 20.79 -2.36
C GLY A 399 1.15 21.72 -2.56
N ASN A 400 2.37 21.20 -2.38
CA ASN A 400 3.60 21.95 -2.61
C ASN A 400 3.69 22.34 -4.09
N ASP A 401 3.87 23.63 -4.36
CA ASP A 401 4.13 24.10 -5.71
C ASP A 401 5.59 23.76 -6.07
N PRO A 402 5.86 22.91 -7.09
CA PRO A 402 7.22 22.59 -7.48
C PRO A 402 7.95 23.85 -7.96
N ILE A 403 9.16 24.09 -7.45
CA ILE A 403 9.97 25.29 -7.77
C ILE A 403 11.17 24.93 -8.65
N GLY A 404 11.72 25.93 -9.36
CA GLY A 404 13.01 25.80 -10.04
C GLY A 404 12.98 25.06 -11.38
N TYR A 405 11.83 24.99 -12.04
CA TYR A 405 11.72 24.44 -13.40
C TYR A 405 11.02 25.43 -14.35
N ASN A 406 11.31 25.30 -15.63
CA ASN A 406 10.63 26.05 -16.69
C ASN A 406 9.50 25.20 -17.28
N PHE A 407 8.28 25.73 -17.26
CA PHE A 407 7.07 25.00 -17.65
C PHE A 407 7.07 24.59 -19.12
N GLY A 408 7.46 25.48 -20.03
CA GLY A 408 7.57 25.19 -21.45
C GLY A 408 8.63 24.12 -21.73
N ARG A 409 9.81 24.25 -21.12
CA ARG A 409 10.90 23.27 -21.25
C ARG A 409 10.49 21.86 -20.81
N VAL A 410 9.77 21.74 -19.68
CA VAL A 410 9.42 20.43 -19.12
C VAL A 410 8.20 19.83 -19.82
N PHE A 411 7.08 20.56 -19.86
CA PHE A 411 5.79 20.01 -20.31
C PHE A 411 5.57 20.08 -21.83
N ILE A 412 6.36 20.88 -22.56
CA ILE A 412 6.37 20.87 -24.03
C ILE A 412 7.61 20.13 -24.51
N GLU A 413 8.80 20.70 -24.34
CA GLU A 413 10.02 20.17 -24.95
C GLU A 413 10.34 18.75 -24.44
N SER A 414 10.51 18.58 -23.13
CA SER A 414 11.01 17.33 -22.56
C SER A 414 10.02 16.19 -22.76
N TYR A 415 8.73 16.44 -22.50
CA TYR A 415 7.66 15.48 -22.75
C TYR A 415 7.62 15.02 -24.22
N GLN A 416 7.65 15.96 -25.16
CA GLN A 416 7.60 15.65 -26.59
C GLN A 416 8.88 14.95 -27.08
N LYS A 417 10.07 15.39 -26.65
CA LYS A 417 11.36 14.76 -26.99
C LYS A 417 11.43 13.31 -26.53
N ILE A 418 10.89 12.99 -25.36
CA ILE A 418 10.86 11.61 -24.86
C ILE A 418 9.92 10.77 -25.74
N LEU A 419 8.68 11.19 -25.97
CA LEU A 419 7.72 10.41 -26.76
C LEU A 419 8.17 10.23 -28.21
N GLN A 420 8.72 11.27 -28.84
CA GLN A 420 9.22 11.20 -30.21
C GLN A 420 10.37 10.20 -30.37
N SER A 421 11.14 9.95 -29.31
CA SER A 421 12.22 8.95 -29.34
C SER A 421 11.72 7.50 -29.49
N PHE A 422 10.41 7.28 -29.36
CA PHE A 422 9.75 5.99 -29.55
C PHE A 422 8.96 5.89 -30.86
N ILE A 423 9.05 6.90 -31.74
CA ILE A 423 8.62 6.76 -33.14
C ILE A 423 9.42 5.59 -33.75
N ASP A 424 8.73 4.77 -34.54
CA ASP A 424 9.23 3.52 -35.13
C ASP A 424 9.59 2.41 -34.12
N ASN A 425 9.38 2.66 -32.82
CA ASN A 425 9.59 1.70 -31.73
C ASN A 425 8.30 1.49 -30.90
N GLY A 426 7.14 1.55 -31.56
CA GLY A 426 5.83 1.28 -30.98
C GLY A 426 4.87 2.47 -30.93
N LEU A 427 5.35 3.69 -31.21
CA LEU A 427 4.52 4.88 -31.44
C LEU A 427 4.60 5.32 -32.91
N THR A 428 3.52 5.95 -33.37
CA THR A 428 3.48 6.66 -34.65
C THR A 428 3.44 8.18 -34.44
N GLU A 429 3.76 8.96 -35.47
CA GLU A 429 3.55 10.42 -35.45
C GLU A 429 2.08 10.78 -35.17
N ALA A 430 1.12 9.97 -35.64
CA ALA A 430 -0.29 10.20 -35.43
C ALA A 430 -0.69 10.06 -33.96
N ASP A 431 -0.18 9.04 -33.27
CA ASP A 431 -0.41 8.83 -31.83
C ASP A 431 0.10 10.02 -31.01
N ILE A 432 1.31 10.48 -31.32
CA ILE A 432 1.93 11.62 -30.64
C ILE A 432 1.16 12.90 -30.94
N ARG A 433 0.77 13.15 -32.20
CA ARG A 433 0.01 14.35 -32.58
C ARG A 433 -1.36 14.40 -31.90
N GLU A 434 -2.05 13.26 -31.80
CA GLU A 434 -3.32 13.15 -31.07
C GLU A 434 -3.13 13.45 -29.58
N ASN A 435 -2.16 12.82 -28.93
CA ASN A 435 -1.86 13.06 -27.52
C ASN A 435 -1.47 14.52 -27.27
N LYS A 436 -0.58 15.07 -28.11
CA LYS A 436 -0.09 16.45 -28.04
C LYS A 436 -1.21 17.48 -28.13
N LYS A 437 -2.20 17.28 -29.01
CA LYS A 437 -3.39 18.14 -29.07
C LYS A 437 -4.21 18.03 -27.77
N ASN A 438 -4.46 16.82 -27.30
CA ASN A 438 -5.25 16.61 -26.09
C ASN A 438 -4.58 17.23 -24.86
N VAL A 439 -3.27 17.02 -24.68
CA VAL A 439 -2.48 17.59 -23.58
C VAL A 439 -2.42 19.11 -23.64
N LEU A 440 -2.33 19.70 -24.84
CA LEU A 440 -2.34 21.16 -25.00
C LEU A 440 -3.57 21.80 -24.36
N TYR A 441 -4.77 21.34 -24.75
CA TYR A 441 -6.02 21.95 -24.31
C TYR A 441 -6.46 21.50 -22.92
N SER A 442 -6.18 20.26 -22.53
CA SER A 442 -6.60 19.73 -21.22
C SER A 442 -5.65 20.09 -20.07
N PHE A 443 -4.38 20.37 -20.36
CA PHE A 443 -3.36 20.57 -19.34
C PHE A 443 -2.54 21.85 -19.56
N ILE A 444 -1.87 21.99 -20.70
CA ILE A 444 -0.87 23.06 -20.90
C ILE A 444 -1.49 24.46 -20.83
N ILE A 445 -2.56 24.72 -21.59
CA ILE A 445 -3.23 26.04 -21.59
C ILE A 445 -3.80 26.36 -20.19
N PRO A 446 -4.57 25.48 -19.52
CA PRO A 446 -5.05 25.74 -18.16
C PRO A 446 -3.96 26.04 -17.14
N TRP A 447 -2.85 25.30 -17.17
CA TRP A 447 -1.73 25.51 -16.24
C TRP A 447 -0.94 26.78 -16.56
N TYR A 448 -0.71 27.08 -17.83
CA TYR A 448 -0.13 28.35 -18.25
C TYR A 448 -1.00 29.53 -17.75
N ALA A 449 -2.32 29.45 -17.94
CA ALA A 449 -3.26 30.45 -17.43
C ALA A 449 -3.14 30.63 -15.91
N ARG A 450 -3.06 29.52 -15.16
CA ARG A 450 -2.85 29.56 -13.71
C ARG A 450 -1.55 30.26 -13.34
N PHE A 451 -0.42 29.96 -14.00
CA PHE A 451 0.86 30.59 -13.66
C PHE A 451 0.86 32.08 -13.94
N VAL A 452 0.34 32.51 -15.09
CA VAL A 452 0.24 33.95 -15.43
C VAL A 452 -0.67 34.68 -14.44
N THR A 453 -1.87 34.16 -14.20
CA THR A 453 -2.86 34.81 -13.30
C THR A 453 -2.44 34.81 -11.83
N THR A 454 -1.58 33.89 -11.40
CA THR A 454 -1.02 33.86 -10.04
C THR A 454 0.34 34.57 -9.93
N GLY A 455 0.84 35.20 -11.00
CA GLY A 455 2.08 35.98 -10.99
C GLY A 455 3.38 35.16 -11.00
N GLN A 456 3.32 33.89 -11.38
CA GLN A 456 4.48 32.97 -11.45
C GLN A 456 5.18 33.08 -12.82
N ASN A 457 5.56 34.30 -13.19
CA ASN A 457 6.06 34.62 -14.53
C ASN A 457 7.42 33.98 -14.86
N ASP A 458 8.24 33.71 -13.84
CA ASP A 458 9.53 33.01 -13.96
C ASP A 458 9.36 31.59 -14.53
N ARG A 459 8.26 30.91 -14.22
CA ARG A 459 7.98 29.55 -14.72
C ARG A 459 7.64 29.50 -16.19
N VAL A 460 7.11 30.59 -16.73
CA VAL A 460 6.64 30.68 -18.12
C VAL A 460 7.55 31.56 -18.97
N GLU A 461 8.75 31.87 -18.48
CA GLU A 461 9.76 32.58 -19.25
C GLU A 461 10.08 31.82 -20.55
N GLY A 462 10.02 32.52 -21.69
CA GLY A 462 10.25 31.93 -23.01
C GLY A 462 9.19 30.91 -23.45
N PHE A 463 8.04 30.80 -22.77
CA PHE A 463 7.01 29.80 -23.08
C PHE A 463 6.55 29.84 -24.55
N GLU A 464 6.34 31.04 -25.12
CA GLU A 464 5.92 31.19 -26.52
C GLU A 464 6.97 30.64 -27.51
N GLN A 465 8.26 30.65 -27.16
CA GLN A 465 9.32 30.09 -27.99
C GLN A 465 9.21 28.56 -28.04
N TYR A 466 9.10 27.90 -26.88
CA TYR A 466 8.84 26.46 -26.81
C TYR A 466 7.52 26.09 -27.49
N PHE A 467 6.47 26.88 -27.28
CA PHE A 467 5.19 26.66 -27.93
C PHE A 467 5.31 26.73 -29.45
N THR A 468 5.99 27.76 -29.98
CA THR A 468 6.17 27.93 -31.43
C THR A 468 7.05 26.84 -32.04
N GLU A 469 8.15 26.47 -31.37
CA GLU A 469 9.04 25.41 -31.85
C GLU A 469 8.33 24.07 -31.99
N TYR A 470 7.50 23.70 -31.00
CA TYR A 470 6.85 22.38 -31.00
C TYR A 470 5.49 22.40 -31.68
N TYR A 471 4.73 23.49 -31.66
CA TYR A 471 3.36 23.53 -32.19
C TYR A 471 3.23 24.30 -33.50
N GLY A 472 4.26 25.01 -33.99
CA GLY A 472 4.15 25.92 -35.15
C GLY A 472 3.63 25.28 -36.45
N GLU A 473 3.83 23.97 -36.64
CA GLU A 473 3.35 23.23 -37.81
C GLU A 473 1.98 22.57 -37.61
N GLU A 474 1.40 22.65 -36.41
CA GLU A 474 0.11 22.04 -36.11
C GLU A 474 -1.06 22.86 -36.67
N LYS A 475 -2.09 22.19 -37.19
CA LYS A 475 -3.27 22.84 -37.80
C LYS A 475 -4.02 23.78 -36.84
N TYR A 476 -3.85 23.59 -35.54
CA TYR A 476 -4.50 24.35 -34.47
C TYR A 476 -3.57 25.37 -33.80
N TYR A 477 -2.37 25.61 -34.35
CA TYR A 477 -1.37 26.51 -33.79
C TYR A 477 -1.89 27.94 -33.60
N GLU A 478 -2.39 28.56 -34.68
CA GLU A 478 -2.85 29.96 -34.64
C GLU A 478 -3.99 30.17 -33.64
N GLU A 479 -4.93 29.23 -33.59
CA GLU A 479 -6.04 29.25 -32.63
C GLU A 479 -5.52 29.17 -31.19
N ALA A 480 -4.64 28.22 -30.90
CA ALA A 480 -4.07 28.04 -29.57
C ALA A 480 -3.17 29.21 -29.15
N LEU A 481 -2.39 29.79 -30.07
CA LEU A 481 -1.57 30.97 -29.83
C LEU A 481 -2.44 32.17 -29.46
N GLN A 482 -3.56 32.36 -30.16
CA GLN A 482 -4.52 33.41 -29.83
C GLN A 482 -5.10 33.23 -28.42
N GLN A 483 -5.44 31.99 -28.02
CA GLN A 483 -5.89 31.70 -26.66
C GLN A 483 -4.80 32.01 -25.61
N LEU A 484 -3.55 31.61 -25.87
CA LEU A 484 -2.43 31.88 -24.96
C LEU A 484 -2.19 33.38 -24.77
N ARG A 485 -2.22 34.18 -25.85
CA ARG A 485 -2.02 35.63 -25.79
C ARG A 485 -3.21 36.40 -25.19
N ALA A 486 -4.39 35.78 -25.12
CA ALA A 486 -5.56 36.36 -24.46
C ALA A 486 -5.53 36.21 -22.93
N ILE A 487 -4.61 35.39 -22.39
CA ILE A 487 -4.39 35.24 -20.96
C ILE A 487 -3.53 36.40 -20.47
N THR A 488 -4.12 37.27 -19.65
CA THR A 488 -3.49 38.48 -19.08
C THR A 488 -3.23 38.35 -17.59
#